data_AF-A0A381XEU2-F1
#
_entry.id   AF-A0A381XEU2-F1
#
_cell.length_a   1.000
_cell.length_b   1.000
_cell.length_c   1.000
_cell.angle_alpha   90.00
_cell.angle_beta   90.00
_cell.angle_gamma   90.00
#
_symmetry.space_group_name_H-M   'P 1'
#
loop_
_entity.id
_entity.type
_entity.pdbx_description
1 polymer ?
#
loop_
_entity_poly.entity_id
_entity_poly.type
_entity_poly.pdbx_seq_one_letter_code
_entity_poly.pdbx_strand_id
1 'polypeptide(L)'
;VHVNGRVQPGEEVVIVTDPTMQRYADAVSAVAQEAGASVTVCVIPIRDQDGQEPPPPVARAMAEAAVIFSPVRVSITHTRAMRTALEAGARVCMMTAYTDAIMTSSALLDTDFDAQADVCRRLGAAFTDGESVRLTSPRGTDLCFGIEGRVANVLTNIPEPGELGPIPDIEVNVVPVTGSAEGTIIADASVPYLGIGILEEPVVCTVREGYIVEMTGGDQADFLREHL
;
A
#
# COMPACT_ATOMS: atom_id res chain seq x y z
N VAL A 1 -5.36 -7.20 -13.78
CA VAL A 1 -6.36 -6.65 -14.73
C VAL A 1 -7.75 -7.24 -14.46
N HIS A 2 -7.97 -8.54 -14.66
CA HIS A 2 -9.32 -9.14 -14.51
C HIS A 2 -9.81 -9.26 -13.06
N VAL A 3 -8.92 -9.60 -12.13
CA VAL A 3 -9.28 -9.76 -10.70
C VAL A 3 -9.15 -8.44 -9.95
N ASN A 4 -7.93 -7.93 -9.79
CA ASN A 4 -7.72 -6.74 -8.95
C ASN A 4 -8.38 -5.47 -9.53
N GLY A 5 -8.17 -5.22 -10.82
CA GLY A 5 -8.75 -4.05 -11.50
C GLY A 5 -10.18 -4.23 -11.96
N ARG A 6 -10.71 -5.47 -11.99
CA ARG A 6 -12.02 -5.86 -12.57
C ARG A 6 -12.38 -5.07 -13.84
N VAL A 7 -11.42 -4.93 -14.76
CA VAL A 7 -11.57 -4.14 -15.99
C VAL A 7 -12.67 -4.74 -16.86
N GLN A 8 -13.57 -3.89 -17.34
CA GLN A 8 -14.70 -4.25 -18.21
C GLN A 8 -14.51 -3.69 -19.63
N PRO A 9 -15.14 -4.31 -20.65
CA PRO A 9 -15.14 -3.78 -22.00
C PRO A 9 -15.71 -2.35 -22.08
N GLY A 10 -15.04 -1.48 -22.84
CA GLY A 10 -15.45 -0.09 -23.05
C GLY A 10 -15.06 0.88 -21.92
N GLU A 11 -14.44 0.41 -20.84
CA GLU A 11 -13.91 1.30 -19.80
C GLU A 11 -12.66 2.05 -20.28
N GLU A 12 -12.54 3.31 -19.86
CA GLU A 12 -11.32 4.09 -20.03
C GLU A 12 -10.31 3.71 -18.92
N VAL A 13 -9.17 3.17 -19.35
CA VAL A 13 -8.07 2.73 -18.47
C VAL A 13 -6.88 3.65 -18.67
N VAL A 14 -6.38 4.24 -17.59
CA VAL A 14 -5.15 5.04 -17.60
C VAL A 14 -4.04 4.29 -16.88
N ILE A 15 -2.93 4.08 -17.58
CA ILE A 15 -1.72 3.50 -17.00
C ILE A 15 -0.69 4.60 -16.83
N VAL A 16 -0.32 4.93 -15.59
CA VAL A 16 0.73 5.91 -15.30
C VAL A 16 2.02 5.16 -15.00
N THR A 17 3.05 5.40 -15.79
CA THR A 17 4.35 4.73 -15.67
C THR A 17 5.50 5.73 -15.76
N ASP A 18 6.70 5.28 -15.42
CA ASP A 18 7.95 5.97 -15.73
C ASP A 18 8.87 5.08 -16.58
N PRO A 19 9.98 5.60 -17.12
CA PRO A 19 10.87 4.85 -18.00
C PRO A 19 11.44 3.55 -17.40
N THR A 20 11.49 3.41 -16.07
CA THR A 20 12.02 2.21 -15.40
C THR A 20 10.97 1.10 -15.22
N MET A 21 9.69 1.45 -15.36
CA MET A 21 8.55 0.54 -15.14
C MET A 21 7.76 0.20 -16.41
N GLN A 22 8.20 0.72 -17.56
CA GLN A 22 7.50 0.60 -18.85
C GLN A 22 7.07 -0.83 -19.18
N ARG A 23 7.94 -1.83 -18.93
CA ARG A 23 7.63 -3.24 -19.22
C ARG A 23 6.40 -3.77 -18.49
N TYR A 24 6.12 -3.29 -17.27
CA TYR A 24 4.91 -3.67 -16.52
C TYR A 24 3.70 -2.92 -17.06
N ALA A 25 3.87 -1.65 -17.43
CA ALA A 25 2.82 -0.89 -18.10
C ALA A 25 2.40 -1.56 -19.42
N ASP A 26 3.36 -2.02 -20.21
CA ASP A 26 3.11 -2.71 -21.48
C ASP A 26 2.36 -4.03 -21.25
N ALA A 27 2.77 -4.81 -20.25
CA ALA A 27 2.10 -6.06 -19.88
C ALA A 27 0.65 -5.83 -19.42
N VAL A 28 0.42 -4.83 -18.57
CA VAL A 28 -0.94 -4.46 -18.12
C VAL A 28 -1.77 -3.91 -19.28
N SER A 29 -1.18 -3.09 -20.14
CA SER A 29 -1.83 -2.50 -21.31
C SER A 29 -2.36 -3.56 -22.26
N ALA A 30 -1.52 -4.55 -22.61
CA ALA A 30 -1.90 -5.64 -23.49
C ALA A 30 -3.14 -6.40 -22.96
N VAL A 31 -3.12 -6.79 -21.68
CA VAL A 31 -4.23 -7.53 -21.06
C VAL A 31 -5.49 -6.67 -20.89
N ALA A 32 -5.34 -5.37 -20.59
CA ALA A 32 -6.48 -4.46 -20.50
C ALA A 32 -7.15 -4.22 -21.88
N GLN A 33 -6.36 -4.12 -22.95
CA GLN A 33 -6.88 -4.04 -24.33
C GLN A 33 -7.58 -5.35 -24.73
N GLU A 34 -7.01 -6.50 -24.39
CA GLU A 34 -7.65 -7.81 -24.60
C GLU A 34 -8.98 -7.94 -23.83
N ALA A 35 -9.10 -7.30 -22.66
CA ALA A 35 -10.35 -7.18 -21.92
C ALA A 35 -11.37 -6.22 -22.58
N GLY A 36 -11.02 -5.56 -23.69
CA GLY A 36 -11.89 -4.66 -24.44
C GLY A 36 -11.91 -3.22 -23.93
N ALA A 37 -10.96 -2.82 -23.08
CA ALA A 37 -10.87 -1.45 -22.58
C ALA A 37 -10.19 -0.50 -23.58
N SER A 38 -10.51 0.79 -23.46
CA SER A 38 -9.77 1.88 -24.10
C SER A 38 -8.60 2.27 -23.21
N VAL A 39 -7.37 1.98 -23.64
CA VAL A 39 -6.18 2.12 -22.78
C VAL A 39 -5.31 3.29 -23.21
N THR A 40 -5.03 4.20 -22.27
CA THR A 40 -4.04 5.28 -22.44
C THR A 40 -2.85 5.05 -21.50
N VAL A 41 -1.64 4.97 -22.07
CA VAL A 41 -0.39 4.87 -21.30
C VAL A 41 0.28 6.23 -21.22
N CYS A 42 0.51 6.72 -20.00
CA CYS A 42 1.16 7.99 -19.70
C CYS A 42 2.54 7.74 -19.08
N VAL A 43 3.61 8.02 -19.83
CA VAL A 43 4.99 7.96 -19.32
C VAL A 43 5.36 9.30 -18.72
N ILE A 44 5.66 9.34 -17.43
CA ILE A 44 6.05 10.54 -16.68
C ILE A 44 7.53 10.47 -16.27
N PRO A 45 8.19 11.62 -16.01
CA PRO A 45 9.47 11.61 -15.33
C PRO A 45 9.37 10.90 -13.97
N ILE A 46 10.43 10.20 -13.56
CA ILE A 46 10.51 9.61 -12.21
C ILE A 46 10.28 10.71 -11.18
N ARG A 47 9.46 10.45 -10.15
CA ARG A 47 9.25 11.39 -9.04
C ARG A 47 10.48 11.40 -8.13
N ASP A 48 10.81 12.55 -7.56
CA ASP A 48 11.92 12.76 -6.63
C ASP A 48 11.60 12.22 -5.23
N GLN A 49 10.31 12.19 -4.85
CA GLN A 49 9.83 11.72 -3.56
C GLN A 49 8.41 11.17 -3.66
N ASP A 50 8.04 10.33 -2.70
CA ASP A 50 6.68 9.82 -2.58
C ASP A 50 5.69 10.98 -2.38
N GLY A 51 4.52 10.87 -3.04
CA GLY A 51 3.47 11.89 -2.97
C GLY A 51 3.73 13.14 -3.81
N GLN A 52 4.77 13.17 -4.64
CA GLN A 52 4.92 14.23 -5.65
C GLN A 52 3.86 14.07 -6.76
N GLU A 53 3.18 15.16 -7.09
CA GLU A 53 2.12 15.18 -8.13
C GLU A 53 2.63 14.66 -9.49
N PRO A 54 1.82 13.90 -10.24
CA PRO A 54 2.07 13.67 -11.67
C PRO A 54 1.90 14.97 -12.48
N PRO A 55 2.42 15.05 -13.71
CA PRO A 55 2.24 16.22 -14.56
C PRO A 55 0.74 16.56 -14.76
N PRO A 56 0.34 17.84 -14.83
CA PRO A 56 -1.06 18.23 -14.89
C PRO A 56 -1.90 17.57 -16.01
N PRO A 57 -1.38 17.33 -17.23
CA PRO A 57 -2.13 16.58 -18.25
C PRO A 57 -2.45 15.15 -17.83
N VAL A 58 -1.52 14.47 -17.14
CA VAL A 58 -1.70 13.10 -16.63
C VAL A 58 -2.70 13.10 -15.48
N ALA A 59 -2.62 14.08 -14.57
CA ALA A 59 -3.60 14.23 -13.49
C ALA A 59 -5.04 14.37 -14.01
N ARG A 60 -5.23 15.10 -15.13
CA ARG A 60 -6.55 15.23 -15.79
C ARG A 60 -6.99 13.92 -16.42
N ALA A 61 -6.08 13.19 -17.07
CA ALA A 61 -6.40 11.88 -17.62
C ALA A 61 -6.81 10.89 -16.52
N MET A 62 -6.10 10.89 -15.38
CA MET A 62 -6.46 10.08 -14.21
C MET A 62 -7.88 10.38 -13.70
N ALA A 63 -8.29 11.65 -13.66
CA ALA A 63 -9.61 12.04 -13.18
C ALA A 63 -10.78 11.54 -14.05
N GLU A 64 -10.52 11.20 -15.31
CA GLU A 64 -11.53 10.72 -16.27
C GLU A 64 -11.51 9.18 -16.42
N ALA A 65 -10.57 8.49 -15.75
CA ALA A 65 -10.38 7.06 -15.89
C ALA A 65 -11.35 6.26 -15.00
N ALA A 66 -11.88 5.17 -15.53
CA ALA A 66 -12.63 4.19 -14.73
C ALA A 66 -11.69 3.30 -13.91
N VAL A 67 -10.53 2.95 -14.48
CA VAL A 67 -9.49 2.15 -13.81
C VAL A 67 -8.12 2.78 -14.05
N ILE A 68 -7.32 2.86 -12.98
CA ILE A 68 -5.94 3.34 -13.04
C ILE A 68 -5.00 2.22 -12.63
N PHE A 69 -3.95 1.99 -13.42
CA PHE A 69 -2.78 1.22 -13.00
C PHE A 69 -1.59 2.17 -12.87
N SER A 70 -0.84 2.11 -11.77
CA SER A 70 0.32 3.00 -11.58
C SER A 70 1.63 2.22 -11.36
N PRO A 71 2.15 1.51 -12.38
CA PRO A 71 3.50 0.95 -12.33
C PRO A 71 4.55 2.06 -12.35
N VAL A 72 4.95 2.52 -11.17
CA VAL A 72 5.91 3.63 -10.98
C VAL A 72 7.00 3.25 -9.99
N ARG A 73 8.21 3.79 -10.15
CA ARG A 73 9.32 3.59 -9.22
C ARG A 73 9.11 4.27 -7.88
N VAL A 74 8.54 5.48 -7.91
CA VAL A 74 8.30 6.32 -6.74
C VAL A 74 6.82 6.65 -6.66
N SER A 75 6.23 6.55 -5.47
CA SER A 75 4.79 6.52 -5.29
C SER A 75 4.12 7.84 -5.65
N ILE A 76 2.99 7.75 -6.37
CA ILE A 76 2.08 8.88 -6.61
C ILE A 76 0.74 8.70 -5.86
N THR A 77 0.68 7.80 -4.88
CA THR A 77 -0.55 7.46 -4.14
C THR A 77 -1.10 8.63 -3.33
N HIS A 78 -0.25 9.30 -2.55
CA HIS A 78 -0.68 10.39 -1.69
C HIS A 78 -0.63 11.75 -2.40
N THR A 79 -1.26 11.83 -3.57
CA THR A 79 -1.35 13.04 -4.41
C THR A 79 -2.78 13.55 -4.50
N ARG A 80 -2.94 14.82 -4.86
CA ARG A 80 -4.23 15.41 -5.23
C ARG A 80 -4.79 14.76 -6.48
N ALA A 81 -3.95 14.46 -7.48
CA ALA A 81 -4.38 13.74 -8.67
C ALA A 81 -5.03 12.39 -8.33
N MET A 82 -4.42 11.61 -7.43
CA MET A 82 -4.99 10.34 -6.97
C MET A 82 -6.31 10.55 -6.23
N ARG A 83 -6.34 11.49 -5.28
CA ARG A 83 -7.58 11.82 -4.55
C ARG A 83 -8.71 12.21 -5.49
N THR A 84 -8.45 13.08 -6.47
CA THR A 84 -9.45 13.53 -7.43
C THR A 84 -9.97 12.38 -8.29
N ALA A 85 -9.12 11.45 -8.71
CA ALA A 85 -9.56 10.26 -9.44
C ALA A 85 -10.46 9.37 -8.58
N LEU A 86 -10.10 9.14 -7.31
CA LEU A 86 -10.92 8.36 -6.37
C LEU A 86 -12.27 9.04 -6.10
N GLU A 87 -12.28 10.36 -5.89
CA GLU A 87 -13.52 11.13 -5.72
C GLU A 87 -14.42 11.07 -6.98
N ALA A 88 -13.84 10.89 -8.17
CA ALA A 88 -14.55 10.67 -9.43
C ALA A 88 -15.00 9.21 -9.63
N GLY A 89 -14.65 8.29 -8.73
CA GLY A 89 -15.05 6.89 -8.77
C GLY A 89 -14.07 5.94 -9.45
N ALA A 90 -12.84 6.38 -9.76
CA ALA A 90 -11.82 5.52 -10.33
C ALA A 90 -11.48 4.36 -9.38
N ARG A 91 -11.21 3.18 -9.94
CA ARG A 91 -10.63 2.04 -9.23
C ARG A 91 -9.12 2.02 -9.46
N VAL A 92 -8.32 2.10 -8.40
CA VAL A 92 -6.87 2.28 -8.55
C VAL A 92 -6.11 1.04 -8.13
N CYS A 93 -5.33 0.47 -9.05
CA CYS A 93 -4.35 -0.58 -8.79
C CYS A 93 -2.95 0.04 -8.69
N MET A 94 -2.43 0.17 -7.47
CA MET A 94 -1.10 0.73 -7.25
C MET A 94 -0.02 -0.33 -7.49
N MET A 95 0.97 0.01 -8.31
CA MET A 95 2.06 -0.89 -8.68
C MET A 95 3.43 -0.23 -8.42
N THR A 96 3.60 0.35 -7.24
CA THR A 96 4.83 1.06 -6.86
C THR A 96 6.01 0.10 -6.68
N ALA A 97 7.19 0.49 -7.19
CA ALA A 97 8.44 -0.24 -7.05
C ALA A 97 8.38 -1.72 -7.50
N TYR A 98 7.56 -2.01 -8.52
CA TYR A 98 7.31 -3.37 -9.00
C TYR A 98 8.58 -4.08 -9.52
N THR A 99 8.70 -5.36 -9.19
CA THR A 99 9.80 -6.25 -9.61
C THR A 99 9.24 -7.50 -10.30
N ASP A 100 10.08 -8.21 -11.06
CA ASP A 100 9.71 -9.54 -11.60
C ASP A 100 9.35 -10.52 -10.50
N ALA A 101 10.06 -10.44 -9.37
CA ALA A 101 9.79 -11.27 -8.21
C ALA A 101 8.37 -11.04 -7.68
N ILE A 102 7.89 -9.78 -7.66
CA ILE A 102 6.50 -9.46 -7.28
C ILE A 102 5.53 -9.98 -8.34
N MET A 103 5.78 -9.67 -9.63
CA MET A 103 4.90 -10.08 -10.75
C MET A 103 4.73 -11.60 -10.88
N THR A 104 5.73 -12.36 -10.45
CA THR A 104 5.74 -13.83 -10.52
C THR A 104 5.58 -14.50 -9.16
N SER A 105 5.33 -13.73 -8.11
CA SER A 105 5.14 -14.28 -6.76
C SER A 105 3.85 -15.09 -6.66
N SER A 106 3.87 -16.15 -5.86
CA SER A 106 2.64 -16.89 -5.50
C SER A 106 1.65 -15.99 -4.77
N ALA A 107 2.11 -15.00 -4.01
CA ALA A 107 1.25 -14.01 -3.37
C ALA A 107 0.36 -13.26 -4.37
N LEU A 108 0.85 -12.99 -5.58
CA LEU A 108 0.05 -12.39 -6.64
C LEU A 108 -0.69 -13.43 -7.50
N LEU A 109 -0.05 -14.56 -7.83
CA LEU A 109 -0.58 -15.50 -8.82
C LEU A 109 -1.55 -16.54 -8.25
N ASP A 110 -1.35 -16.94 -7.00
CA ASP A 110 -2.06 -18.07 -6.40
C ASP A 110 -3.09 -17.65 -5.33
N THR A 111 -3.05 -16.39 -4.89
CA THR A 111 -3.97 -15.87 -3.87
C THR A 111 -5.38 -15.68 -4.43
N ASP A 112 -6.36 -16.26 -3.74
CA ASP A 112 -7.77 -15.98 -3.96
C ASP A 112 -8.15 -14.63 -3.33
N PHE A 113 -7.98 -13.55 -4.10
CA PHE A 113 -8.25 -12.19 -3.62
C PHE A 113 -9.72 -11.96 -3.25
N ASP A 114 -10.67 -12.64 -3.88
CA ASP A 114 -12.09 -12.52 -3.53
C ASP A 114 -12.34 -13.10 -2.12
N ALA A 115 -11.79 -14.28 -1.83
CA ALA A 115 -11.86 -14.86 -0.49
C ALA A 115 -11.13 -14.00 0.57
N GLN A 116 -9.97 -13.42 0.22
CA GLN A 116 -9.24 -12.54 1.13
C GLN A 116 -9.96 -11.20 1.37
N ALA A 117 -10.68 -10.67 0.38
CA ALA A 117 -11.46 -9.45 0.54
C ALA A 117 -12.51 -9.60 1.65
N ASP A 118 -13.15 -10.77 1.78
CA ASP A 118 -14.09 -11.05 2.86
C ASP A 118 -13.42 -11.13 4.23
N VAL A 119 -12.22 -11.69 4.31
CA VAL A 119 -11.41 -11.69 5.54
C VAL A 119 -11.04 -10.25 5.94
N CYS A 120 -10.57 -9.45 4.99
CA CYS A 120 -10.23 -8.04 5.22
C CYS A 120 -11.42 -7.22 5.71
N ARG A 121 -12.60 -7.36 5.09
CA ARG A 121 -13.80 -6.64 5.53
C ARG A 121 -14.19 -7.01 6.97
N ARG A 122 -14.08 -8.30 7.33
CA ARG A 122 -14.35 -8.76 8.70
C ARG A 122 -13.34 -8.21 9.71
N LEU A 123 -12.05 -8.19 9.38
CA LEU A 123 -11.02 -7.58 10.22
C LEU A 123 -11.20 -6.06 10.34
N GLY A 124 -11.55 -5.39 9.25
CA GLY A 124 -11.85 -3.95 9.23
C GLY A 124 -13.04 -3.59 10.12
N ALA A 125 -14.11 -4.38 10.08
CA ALA A 125 -15.23 -4.23 11.01
C ALA A 125 -14.79 -4.44 12.46
N ALA A 126 -14.02 -5.49 12.75
CA ALA A 126 -13.51 -5.75 14.11
C ALA A 126 -12.62 -4.61 14.65
N PHE A 127 -11.78 -4.00 13.80
CA PHE A 127 -10.99 -2.83 14.18
C PHE A 127 -11.86 -1.58 14.35
N THR A 128 -12.85 -1.36 13.49
CA THR A 128 -13.71 -0.17 13.57
C THR A 128 -14.65 -0.21 14.79
N ASP A 129 -15.16 -1.39 15.12
CA ASP A 129 -16.06 -1.59 16.27
C ASP A 129 -15.29 -1.79 17.59
N GLY A 130 -13.97 -2.03 17.51
CA GLY A 130 -13.10 -2.28 18.66
C GLY A 130 -12.68 -1.01 19.39
N GLU A 131 -12.27 -1.17 20.65
CA GLU A 131 -11.76 -0.08 21.48
C GLU A 131 -10.26 -0.17 21.72
N SER A 132 -9.66 -1.37 21.65
CA SER A 132 -8.22 -1.55 21.90
C SER A 132 -7.65 -2.76 21.17
N VAL A 133 -6.33 -2.74 20.96
CA VAL A 133 -5.55 -3.83 20.37
C VAL A 133 -4.46 -4.23 21.35
N ARG A 134 -4.26 -5.53 21.52
CA ARG A 134 -3.06 -6.10 22.17
C ARG A 134 -2.31 -6.97 21.17
N LEU A 135 -1.12 -6.52 20.79
CA LEU A 135 -0.20 -7.24 19.91
C LEU A 135 0.82 -8.00 20.75
N THR A 136 0.85 -9.33 20.63
CA THR A 136 1.83 -10.18 21.32
C THR A 136 2.59 -11.06 20.33
N SER A 137 3.87 -11.35 20.60
CA SER A 137 4.65 -12.34 19.85
C SER A 137 5.42 -13.29 20.77
N PRO A 138 5.73 -14.54 20.33
CA PRO A 138 6.54 -15.47 21.12
C PRO A 138 7.94 -14.95 21.47
N ARG A 139 8.44 -13.95 20.72
CA ARG A 139 9.75 -13.33 20.95
C ARG A 139 9.72 -12.21 21.98
N GLY A 140 8.54 -11.85 22.50
CA GLY A 140 8.39 -10.88 23.59
C GLY A 140 7.82 -9.53 23.19
N THR A 141 7.30 -9.36 21.96
CA THR A 141 6.42 -8.21 21.69
C THR A 141 5.20 -8.32 22.59
N ASP A 142 4.87 -7.24 23.28
CA ASP A 142 3.63 -7.06 24.04
C ASP A 142 3.34 -5.56 24.03
N LEU A 143 2.48 -5.14 23.11
CA LEU A 143 2.10 -3.74 22.89
C LEU A 143 0.58 -3.63 22.97
N CYS A 144 0.08 -2.70 23.78
CA CYS A 144 -1.33 -2.37 23.89
C CYS A 144 -1.57 -0.94 23.42
N PHE A 145 -2.65 -0.68 22.71
CA PHE A 145 -3.06 0.68 22.33
C PHE A 145 -4.58 0.77 22.11
N GLY A 146 -5.13 1.97 22.28
CA GLY A 146 -6.53 2.28 22.02
C GLY A 146 -6.78 2.50 20.53
N ILE A 147 -7.96 2.10 20.06
CA ILE A 147 -8.46 2.36 18.70
C ILE A 147 -9.90 2.90 18.73
N GLU A 148 -10.38 3.32 19.90
CA GLU A 148 -11.73 3.81 20.08
C GLU A 148 -12.04 5.00 19.16
N GLY A 149 -13.17 4.92 18.44
CA GLY A 149 -13.61 5.95 17.51
C GLY A 149 -12.78 6.04 16.21
N ARG A 150 -11.92 5.06 15.92
CA ARG A 150 -11.12 5.00 14.69
C ARG A 150 -11.82 4.15 13.64
N VAL A 151 -11.72 4.55 12.38
CA VAL A 151 -12.20 3.77 11.24
C VAL A 151 -11.00 3.05 10.63
N ALA A 152 -11.12 1.74 10.44
CA ALA A 152 -10.08 0.95 9.80
C ALA A 152 -9.99 1.30 8.31
N ASN A 153 -8.76 1.37 7.80
CA ASN A 153 -8.46 1.40 6.39
C ASN A 153 -8.36 -0.05 5.89
N VAL A 154 -9.23 -0.42 4.95
CA VAL A 154 -9.36 -1.79 4.43
C VAL A 154 -8.90 -1.83 2.98
N LEU A 155 -7.78 -2.50 2.74
CA LEU A 155 -7.16 -2.65 1.42
C LEU A 155 -7.30 -4.11 0.99
N THR A 156 -8.35 -4.41 0.24
CA THR A 156 -8.71 -5.78 -0.18
C THR A 156 -7.94 -6.29 -1.38
N ASN A 157 -7.14 -5.43 -2.02
CA ASN A 157 -6.58 -5.65 -3.36
C ASN A 157 -7.61 -5.68 -4.50
N ILE A 158 -8.90 -5.52 -4.22
CA ILE A 158 -9.97 -5.45 -5.21
C ILE A 158 -10.74 -4.14 -4.96
N PRO A 159 -10.22 -2.99 -5.44
CA PRO A 159 -10.87 -1.71 -5.24
C PRO A 159 -12.29 -1.67 -5.81
N GLU A 160 -13.23 -1.21 -5.00
CA GLU A 160 -14.53 -0.72 -5.44
C GLU A 160 -14.42 0.71 -6.03
N PRO A 161 -15.44 1.24 -6.72
CA PRO A 161 -15.40 2.60 -7.26
C PRO A 161 -15.04 3.63 -6.17
N GLY A 162 -13.96 4.39 -6.42
CA GLY A 162 -13.41 5.37 -5.48
C GLY A 162 -12.45 4.81 -4.44
N GLU A 163 -12.06 3.54 -4.57
CA GLU A 163 -11.06 2.89 -3.74
C GLU A 163 -9.74 2.63 -4.50
N LEU A 164 -8.68 2.41 -3.72
CA LEU A 164 -7.36 2.02 -4.21
C LEU A 164 -6.91 0.73 -3.53
N GLY A 165 -6.12 -0.07 -4.23
CA GLY A 165 -5.48 -1.27 -3.70
C GLY A 165 -3.99 -1.33 -4.11
N PRO A 166 -3.05 -1.44 -3.16
CA PRO A 166 -1.67 -1.83 -3.45
C PRO A 166 -1.63 -3.27 -3.93
N ILE A 167 -1.08 -3.53 -5.11
CA ILE A 167 -0.97 -4.90 -5.65
C ILE A 167 0.41 -5.45 -5.24
N PRO A 168 0.56 -6.72 -4.79
CA PRO A 168 -0.43 -7.74 -4.41
C PRO A 168 -0.88 -7.68 -2.94
N ASP A 169 -0.66 -6.56 -2.27
CA ASP A 169 -0.87 -6.41 -0.83
C ASP A 169 -2.35 -6.44 -0.38
N ILE A 170 -2.60 -7.15 0.72
CA ILE A 170 -3.90 -7.27 1.36
C ILE A 170 -3.71 -6.85 2.81
N GLU A 171 -4.28 -5.71 3.18
CA GLU A 171 -3.98 -5.06 4.45
C GLU A 171 -5.24 -4.50 5.12
N VAL A 172 -5.27 -4.58 6.44
CA VAL A 172 -6.18 -3.78 7.26
C VAL A 172 -5.34 -3.06 8.29
N ASN A 173 -5.38 -1.74 8.30
CA ASN A 173 -4.72 -0.92 9.31
C ASN A 173 -5.68 0.04 9.99
N VAL A 174 -5.33 0.44 11.20
CA VAL A 174 -6.08 1.41 12.00
C VAL A 174 -5.09 2.30 12.72
N VAL A 175 -5.37 3.60 12.78
CA VAL A 175 -4.53 4.58 13.45
C VAL A 175 -4.77 4.47 14.96
N PRO A 176 -3.75 4.18 15.79
CA PRO A 176 -3.91 4.17 17.24
C PRO A 176 -4.37 5.53 17.77
N VAL A 177 -5.09 5.53 18.89
CA VAL A 177 -5.36 6.76 19.64
C VAL A 177 -4.04 7.35 20.09
N THR A 178 -3.79 8.60 19.71
CA THR A 178 -2.55 9.31 20.02
C THR A 178 -2.28 9.28 21.52
N GLY A 179 -1.09 8.84 21.90
CA GLY A 179 -0.69 8.74 23.31
C GLY A 179 -1.09 7.45 24.02
N SER A 180 -1.87 6.56 23.39
CA SER A 180 -2.39 5.37 24.07
C SER A 180 -1.47 4.16 24.05
N ALA A 181 -0.42 4.16 23.22
CA ALA A 181 0.40 2.97 23.03
C ALA A 181 1.40 2.76 24.16
N GLU A 182 1.41 1.55 24.71
CA GLU A 182 2.21 1.15 25.86
C GLU A 182 2.76 -0.27 25.66
N GLY A 183 4.06 -0.47 25.86
CA GLY A 183 4.66 -1.81 25.87
C GLY A 183 5.99 -1.92 25.16
N THR A 184 6.19 -3.01 24.44
CA THR A 184 7.45 -3.36 23.76
C THR A 184 7.19 -3.92 22.37
N ILE A 185 7.91 -3.40 21.37
CA ILE A 185 7.93 -3.92 20.00
C ILE A 185 9.28 -4.59 19.78
N ILE A 186 9.28 -5.79 19.19
CA ILE A 186 10.50 -6.49 18.77
C ILE A 186 10.40 -6.73 17.27
N ALA A 187 11.13 -5.94 16.50
CA ALA A 187 11.25 -6.11 15.06
C ALA A 187 12.39 -7.09 14.77
N ASP A 188 12.09 -8.21 14.12
CA ASP A 188 13.02 -9.32 13.94
C ASP A 188 13.13 -9.85 12.50
N ALA A 189 12.58 -9.11 11.55
CA ALA A 189 12.55 -9.47 10.14
C ALA A 189 13.28 -8.45 9.27
N SER A 190 12.69 -7.27 9.06
CA SER A 190 13.25 -6.23 8.19
C SER A 190 12.74 -4.85 8.53
N VAL A 191 13.49 -3.84 8.10
CA VAL A 191 13.07 -2.44 8.03
C VAL A 191 13.28 -1.97 6.58
N PRO A 192 12.21 -1.88 5.78
CA PRO A 192 12.32 -1.69 4.32
C PRO A 192 12.71 -0.27 3.90
N TYR A 193 12.88 0.65 4.84
CA TYR A 193 13.24 2.05 4.61
C TYR A 193 14.67 2.37 5.09
N LEU A 194 15.14 3.56 4.71
CA LEU A 194 16.48 4.07 5.05
C LEU A 194 17.66 3.18 4.57
N GLY A 195 17.40 2.24 3.67
CA GLY A 195 18.41 1.32 3.14
C GLY A 195 18.81 0.19 4.10
N ILE A 196 18.06 -0.04 5.17
CA ILE A 196 18.40 -1.04 6.21
C ILE A 196 18.14 -2.46 5.68
N GLY A 197 16.94 -2.73 5.17
CA GLY A 197 16.58 -4.04 4.65
C GLY A 197 16.40 -5.09 5.76
N ILE A 198 16.93 -6.29 5.56
CA ILE A 198 16.78 -7.41 6.50
C ILE A 198 17.59 -7.14 7.76
N LEU A 199 16.99 -7.38 8.93
CA LEU A 199 17.66 -7.21 10.21
C LEU A 199 18.62 -8.37 10.50
N GLU A 200 19.87 -8.05 10.84
CA GLU A 200 20.88 -9.02 11.28
C GLU A 200 20.61 -9.48 12.72
N GLU A 201 20.09 -8.57 13.55
CA GLU A 201 19.61 -8.85 14.89
C GLU A 201 18.35 -8.03 15.22
N PRO A 202 17.53 -8.46 16.19
CA PRO A 202 16.28 -7.77 16.50
C PRO A 202 16.49 -6.34 16.99
N VAL A 203 15.62 -5.44 16.56
CA VAL A 203 15.48 -4.09 17.11
C VAL A 203 14.37 -4.12 18.15
N VAL A 204 14.68 -3.76 19.38
CA VAL A 204 13.74 -3.75 20.51
C VAL A 204 13.41 -2.31 20.89
N CYS A 205 12.13 -1.95 20.80
CA CYS A 205 11.63 -0.62 21.13
C CYS A 205 10.73 -0.66 22.36
N THR A 206 11.04 0.14 23.38
CA THR A 206 10.13 0.39 24.52
C THR A 206 9.23 1.57 24.17
N VAL A 207 7.92 1.37 24.26
CA VAL A 207 6.90 2.39 23.94
C VAL A 207 6.21 2.85 25.22
N ARG A 208 6.15 4.17 25.44
CA ARG A 208 5.43 4.84 26.54
C ARG A 208 4.69 6.05 26.00
N GLU A 209 3.43 6.21 26.40
CA GLU A 209 2.56 7.31 25.99
C GLU A 209 2.56 7.54 24.47
N GLY A 210 2.60 6.47 23.67
CA GLY A 210 2.67 6.55 22.21
C GLY A 210 4.05 6.85 21.60
N TYR A 211 5.10 7.00 22.41
CA TYR A 211 6.45 7.32 21.95
C TYR A 211 7.42 6.16 22.19
N ILE A 212 8.35 5.94 21.25
CA ILE A 212 9.51 5.08 21.48
C ILE A 212 10.48 5.84 22.41
N VAL A 213 10.60 5.39 23.65
CA VAL A 213 11.47 6.02 24.67
C VAL A 213 12.84 5.35 24.79
N GLU A 214 12.95 4.13 24.28
CA GLU A 214 14.19 3.36 24.25
C GLU A 214 14.20 2.49 23.00
N MET A 215 15.35 2.39 22.35
CA MET A 215 15.58 1.51 21.22
C MET A 215 16.93 0.82 21.39
N THR A 216 16.95 -0.51 21.42
CA THR A 216 18.16 -1.33 21.58
C THR A 216 18.27 -2.36 20.45
N GLY A 217 19.49 -2.84 20.21
CA GLY A 217 19.84 -3.75 19.12
C GLY A 217 21.29 -3.48 18.68
N GLY A 218 21.63 -3.92 17.48
CA GLY A 218 22.94 -3.67 16.86
C GLY A 218 23.03 -2.37 16.08
N ASP A 219 23.98 -2.33 15.14
CA ASP A 219 24.26 -1.19 14.27
C ASP A 219 23.01 -0.69 13.52
N GLN A 220 22.10 -1.59 13.13
CA GLN A 220 20.85 -1.23 12.47
C GLN A 220 19.85 -0.50 13.40
N ALA A 221 19.86 -0.82 14.70
CA ALA A 221 19.07 -0.09 15.70
C ALA A 221 19.67 1.28 15.99
N ASP A 222 20.99 1.38 16.08
CA ASP A 222 21.70 2.65 16.28
C ASP A 222 21.45 3.60 15.10
N PHE A 223 21.54 3.08 13.88
CA PHE A 223 21.22 3.84 12.68
C PHE A 223 19.78 4.35 12.67
N LEU A 224 18.80 3.53 13.07
CA LEU A 224 17.40 3.99 13.20
C LEU A 224 17.25 5.11 14.22
N ARG A 225 17.91 4.99 15.38
CA ARG A 225 17.84 5.99 16.45
C ARG A 225 18.36 7.37 16.02
N GLU A 226 19.30 7.42 15.08
CA GLU A 226 19.86 8.66 14.55
C GLU A 226 18.99 9.33 13.46
N HIS A 227 18.01 8.59 12.90
CA HIS A 227 17.26 9.01 11.71
C HIS A 227 15.72 9.04 11.91
N LEU A 228 15.23 8.80 13.13
CA LEU A 228 13.83 8.92 13.54
C LEU A 228 13.61 10.17 14.40
#